data_AF-A0A3B0ZH42-F1
#
_entry.id   AF-A0A3B0ZH42-F1
#
_cell.length_a   1.000
_cell.length_b   1.000
_cell.length_c   1.000
_cell.angle_alpha   90.00
_cell.angle_beta   90.00
_cell.angle_gamma   90.00
#
_symmetry.space_group_name_H-M   'P 1'
#
loop_
_entity.id
_entity.type
_entity.pdbx_description
1 polymer ?
#
loop_
_entity_poly.entity_id
_entity_poly.type
_entity_poly.pdbx_seq_one_letter_code
_entity_poly.pdbx_strand_id
1 'polypeptide(L)'
;MTSRGDGRDDIYLDEEDRKEFLTVLTDVCRRFNWVLHAYCLMTNHYHLLVETPDANLSLGMRQLNGVYTQRFNRTYKRTGMYFKAATRRYW
;
A
#
# COMPACT_ATOMS: atom_id res chain seq x y z
N MET A 1 -0.32 4.31 9.62
CA MET A 1 0.98 3.78 9.15
C MET A 1 1.45 4.57 7.93
N THR A 2 2.75 4.87 7.80
CA THR A 2 3.33 5.57 6.63
C THR A 2 4.21 4.60 5.85
N SER A 3 3.97 4.42 4.56
CA SER A 3 4.86 3.65 3.68
C SER A 3 5.39 4.56 2.58
N ARG A 4 6.71 4.60 2.37
CA ARG A 4 7.37 5.47 1.39
C ARG A 4 7.95 4.62 0.26
N GLY A 5 7.82 5.10 -0.97
CA GLY A 5 8.51 4.51 -2.12
C GLY A 5 10.03 4.60 -1.95
N ASP A 6 10.74 3.53 -2.31
CA ASP A 6 12.20 3.54 -2.38
C ASP A 6 12.64 4.47 -3.52
N GLY A 7 13.67 5.31 -3.29
CA GLY A 7 14.26 6.16 -4.34
C GLY A 7 13.62 7.52 -4.64
N ARG A 8 12.63 8.01 -3.87
CA ARG A 8 11.79 9.19 -4.22
C ARG A 8 10.95 9.02 -5.49
N ASP A 9 10.82 7.79 -6.00
CA ASP A 9 9.94 7.53 -7.13
C ASP A 9 8.47 7.62 -6.69
N ASP A 10 7.66 8.14 -7.61
CA ASP A 10 6.23 8.27 -7.43
C ASP A 10 5.59 6.87 -7.35
N ILE A 11 4.85 6.62 -6.27
CA ILE A 11 4.04 5.41 -6.04
C ILE A 11 2.87 5.37 -7.01
N TYR A 12 2.39 6.55 -7.44
CA TYR A 12 1.30 6.71 -8.39
C TYR A 12 1.77 7.64 -9.51
N LEU A 13 1.77 7.18 -10.76
CA LEU A 13 2.12 8.00 -11.92
C LEU A 13 0.87 8.71 -12.47
N ASP A 14 -0.30 8.09 -12.34
CA ASP A 14 -1.57 8.67 -12.74
C ASP A 14 -2.70 8.39 -11.71
N GLU A 15 -3.93 8.78 -12.06
CA GLU A 15 -5.11 8.53 -11.23
C GLU A 15 -5.55 7.05 -11.25
N GLU A 16 -5.23 6.33 -12.33
CA GLU A 16 -5.59 4.92 -12.46
C GLU A 16 -4.77 4.07 -11.49
N ASP A 17 -3.50 4.39 -11.29
CA ASP A 17 -2.65 3.78 -10.25
C ASP A 17 -3.23 3.94 -8.84
N ARG A 18 -3.83 5.11 -8.56
CA ARG A 18 -4.47 5.37 -7.25
C ARG A 18 -5.70 4.49 -7.07
N LYS A 19 -6.52 4.33 -8.12
CA LYS A 19 -7.69 3.44 -8.10
C LYS A 19 -7.29 1.98 -7.96
N GLU A 20 -6.22 1.58 -8.65
CA GLU A 20 -5.68 0.23 -8.59
C GLU A 20 -5.16 -0.09 -7.19
N PHE A 21 -4.46 0.86 -6.56
CA PHE A 21 -4.04 0.74 -5.17
C PHE A 21 -5.21 0.60 -4.21
N LEU A 22 -6.27 1.42 -4.36
CA LEU A 22 -7.47 1.32 -3.54
C LEU A 22 -8.20 -0.02 -3.74
N THR A 23 -8.17 -0.57 -4.94
CA THR A 23 -8.72 -1.90 -5.23
C THR A 23 -7.94 -2.97 -4.46
N VAL A 24 -6.61 -2.97 -4.55
CA VAL A 24 -5.76 -3.91 -3.81
C VAL A 24 -5.92 -3.74 -2.29
N LEU A 25 -6.00 -2.50 -1.80
CA LEU A 25 -6.23 -2.20 -0.39
C LEU A 25 -7.56 -2.78 0.09
N THR A 26 -8.64 -2.61 -0.67
CA THR A 26 -9.95 -3.16 -0.34
C THR A 26 -9.94 -4.68 -0.26
N ASP A 27 -9.25 -5.35 -1.19
CA ASP A 27 -9.09 -6.80 -1.19
C ASP A 27 -8.31 -7.28 0.05
N VAL A 28 -7.26 -6.56 0.43
CA VAL A 28 -6.48 -6.83 1.64
C VAL A 28 -7.32 -6.63 2.89
N CYS A 29 -8.08 -5.53 2.97
CA CYS A 29 -8.97 -5.29 4.10
C CYS A 29 -9.99 -6.41 4.29
N ARG A 30 -10.62 -6.88 3.19
CA ARG A 30 -11.54 -8.02 3.24
C ARG A 30 -10.85 -9.32 3.66
N ARG A 31 -9.68 -9.60 3.09
CA ARG A 31 -8.95 -10.85 3.33
C ARG A 31 -8.40 -10.97 4.74
N PHE A 32 -7.93 -9.86 5.32
CA PHE A 32 -7.30 -9.83 6.64
C PHE A 32 -8.21 -9.24 7.71
N ASN A 33 -9.50 -9.04 7.41
CA ASN A 33 -10.49 -8.50 8.35
C ASN A 33 -10.06 -7.13 8.94
N TRP A 34 -9.54 -6.24 8.09
CA TRP A 34 -9.19 -4.88 8.52
C TRP A 34 -10.38 -3.96 8.35
N VAL A 35 -10.56 -3.09 9.33
CA VAL A 35 -11.49 -1.96 9.22
C VAL A 35 -10.68 -0.72 8.85
N LEU A 36 -10.95 -0.16 7.66
CA LEU A 36 -10.31 1.06 7.18
C LEU A 36 -11.14 2.27 7.62
N HIS A 37 -10.57 3.11 8.47
CA HIS A 37 -11.24 4.31 8.99
C HIS A 37 -10.94 5.54 8.15
N ALA A 38 -9.71 5.69 7.68
CA ALA A 38 -9.29 6.79 6.82
C ALA A 38 -8.05 6.44 5.99
N TYR A 39 -7.89 7.10 4.85
CA TYR A 39 -6.70 7.00 4.02
C TYR A 39 -6.33 8.36 3.39
N CYS A 40 -5.05 8.56 3.15
CA CYS A 40 -4.52 9.68 2.38
C CYS A 40 -3.47 9.16 1.40
N LEU A 41 -3.66 9.43 0.11
CA LEU A 41 -2.75 9.01 -0.96
C LEU A 41 -2.01 10.24 -1.47
N MET A 42 -0.70 10.26 -1.29
CA MET A 42 0.20 11.26 -1.88
C MET A 42 1.03 10.59 -2.97
N THR A 43 1.61 11.37 -3.88
CA THR A 43 2.32 10.83 -5.04
C THR A 43 3.44 9.86 -4.66
N ASN A 44 4.14 10.08 -3.55
CA ASN A 44 5.31 9.29 -3.14
C ASN A 44 5.15 8.53 -1.80
N HIS A 45 3.99 8.62 -1.14
CA HIS A 45 3.67 7.85 0.07
C HIS A 45 2.16 7.83 0.35
N TYR A 46 1.72 6.90 1.19
CA TYR A 46 0.35 6.84 1.67
C TYR A 46 0.28 6.73 3.19
N HIS A 47 -0.84 7.21 3.74
CA HIS A 47 -1.21 7.05 5.14
C HIS A 47 -2.51 6.26 5.24
N LEU A 48 -2.50 5.20 6.04
CA LEU A 48 -3.70 4.42 6.37
C LEU A 48 -3.95 4.45 7.87
N LEU A 49 -5.21 4.72 8.24
CA LEU A 49 -5.76 4.50 9.56
C LEU A 49 -6.63 3.25 9.49
N VAL A 50 -6.07 2.13 9.96
CA VAL A 50 -6.71 0.82 9.94
C VAL A 50 -6.75 0.23 11.33
N GLU A 51 -7.84 -0.45 11.64
CA GLU A 51 -7.99 -1.30 12.80
C GLU A 51 -7.85 -2.76 12.39
N THR A 52 -7.06 -3.53 13.14
CA THR A 52 -6.75 -4.92 12.84
C THR A 52 -7.13 -5.82 14.03
N PRO A 53 -8.36 -6.33 14.09
CA PRO A 53 -8.84 -7.19 15.18
C PRO A 53 -7.96 -8.42 15.39
N ASP A 54 -7.50 -9.02 14.29
CA ASP A 54 -6.72 -10.28 14.30
C ASP A 54 -5.20 -10.06 14.40
N ALA A 55 -4.74 -8.86 14.76
CA ALA A 55 -3.33 -8.48 14.93
C ALA A 55 -2.41 -8.85 13.73
N ASN A 56 -2.96 -8.89 12.52
CA ASN A 56 -2.31 -9.40 11.30
C ASN A 56 -1.78 -8.30 10.36
N LEU A 57 -1.53 -7.10 10.91
CA LEU A 57 -1.10 -5.90 10.17
C LEU A 57 0.11 -6.18 9.25
N SER A 58 1.17 -6.81 9.77
CA SER A 58 2.39 -7.06 9.00
C SER A 58 2.15 -7.98 7.79
N LEU A 59 1.26 -8.97 7.92
CA LEU A 59 0.94 -9.91 6.84
C LEU A 59 0.13 -9.21 5.74
N GLY A 60 -0.90 -8.44 6.11
CA GLY A 60 -1.68 -7.69 5.14
C GLY A 60 -0.87 -6.59 4.46
N MET A 61 0.07 -5.93 5.17
CA MET A 61 0.95 -4.94 4.55
C MET A 61 1.90 -5.57 3.54
N ARG A 62 2.43 -6.76 3.83
CA ARG A 62 3.26 -7.51 2.88
C ARG A 62 2.47 -7.88 1.64
N GLN A 63 1.21 -8.31 1.80
CA GLN A 63 0.32 -8.61 0.67
C GLN A 63 0.00 -7.37 -0.15
N LEU A 64 -0.40 -6.26 0.50
CA LEU A 64 -0.74 -5.00 -0.14
C LEU A 64 0.41 -4.48 -1.01
N ASN A 65 1.60 -4.35 -0.41
CA ASN A 65 2.77 -3.84 -1.12
C ASN A 65 3.21 -4.80 -2.23
N GLY A 66 3.16 -6.11 -1.99
CA GLY A 66 3.55 -7.12 -2.99
C GLY A 66 2.64 -7.13 -4.21
N VAL A 67 1.32 -7.19 -4.01
CA VAL A 67 0.35 -7.21 -5.11
C VAL A 67 0.39 -5.91 -5.88
N TYR A 68 0.35 -4.76 -5.18
CA TYR A 68 0.39 -3.47 -5.86
C TYR A 68 1.66 -3.29 -6.68
N THR A 69 2.84 -3.59 -6.11
CA THR A 69 4.12 -3.50 -6.83
C THR A 69 4.12 -4.38 -8.09
N GLN A 70 3.58 -5.59 -8.01
CA GLN A 70 3.50 -6.49 -9.17
C GLN A 70 2.58 -5.93 -10.26
N ARG A 71 1.41 -5.38 -9.89
CA ARG A 71 0.46 -4.79 -10.85
C ARG A 71 1.07 -3.54 -11.50
N PHE A 72 1.66 -2.65 -10.71
CA PHE A 72 2.35 -1.47 -11.19
C PHE A 72 3.50 -1.82 -12.15
N ASN A 73 4.36 -2.78 -11.77
CA ASN A 73 5.46 -3.24 -12.63
C ASN A 73 4.99 -3.84 -13.94
N ARG A 74 3.85 -4.54 -13.94
CA ARG A 74 3.24 -5.11 -15.15
C ARG A 74 2.72 -4.02 -16.07
N THR A 75 2.05 -2.99 -15.53
CA THR A 75 1.50 -1.86 -16.30
C THR A 75 2.62 -1.04 -16.95
N TYR A 76 3.68 -0.72 -16.19
CA TYR A 76 4.76 0.17 -16.66
C TYR A 76 6.01 -0.57 -17.19
N LYS A 77 5.97 -1.91 -17.27
CA LYS A 77 7.10 -2.77 -17.69
C LYS A 77 8.41 -2.46 -16.96
N ARG A 78 8.33 -2.08 -15.67
CA ARG A 78 9.50 -1.75 -14.85
C ARG A 78 9.95 -2.96 -14.01
N THR A 79 11.26 -3.12 -13.87
CA THR A 79 11.90 -4.16 -13.07
C THR A 79 12.54 -3.53 -11.83
N GLY A 80 11.79 -3.44 -10.72
CA GLY A 80 12.28 -2.87 -9.45
C GLY A 80 11.36 -3.15 -8.25
N MET A 81 11.94 -3.21 -7.04
CA MET A 81 11.24 -3.40 -5.76
C MET A 81 10.97 -2.03 -5.11
N TYR A 82 9.72 -1.58 -5.08
CA TYR A 82 9.37 -0.20 -4.72
C TYR A 82 9.20 0.08 -3.24
N PHE A 83 9.03 -0.94 -2.39
CA PHE A 83 8.67 -0.74 -0.99
C PHE A 83 9.76 -1.22 -0.03
N LYS A 84 10.33 -0.28 0.73
CA LYS A 84 11.00 -0.57 2.00
C LYS A 84 10.05 -0.26 3.15
N ALA A 85 9.70 -1.29 3.94
CA ALA A 85 8.83 -1.14 5.09
C ALA A 85 9.51 -0.32 6.20
N ALA A 86 9.25 0.99 6.25
CA ALA A 86 9.53 1.81 7.42
C ALA A 86 8.26 1.89 8.28
N THR A 87 7.97 0.84 9.05
CA THR A 87 6.88 0.84 10.02
C THR A 87 7.20 1.81 11.16
N ARG A 88 6.84 3.08 11.02
CA ARG A 88 6.75 4.00 12.18
C ARG A 88 5.36 3.89 12.79
N ARG A 89 5.32 3.31 13.99
CA ARG A 89 4.16 3.22 14.87
C ARG A 89 4.15 4.50 15.70
N TYR A 90 3.27 5.44 15.36
CA TYR A 90 2.93 6.53 16.27
C TYR A 90 1.71 6.07 17.05
N TRP A 91 1.90 5.92 18.36
CA TRP A 91 0.82 5.93 19.34
C TRP A 91 0.41 7.38 19.57
#